data_AF-A0AAF0EB30-F1
#
_entry.id   AF-A0AAF0EB30-F1
#
_cell.length_a   1.000
_cell.length_b   1.000
_cell.length_c   1.000
_cell.angle_alpha   90.00
_cell.angle_beta   90.00
_cell.angle_gamma   90.00
#
_symmetry.space_group_name_H-M   'P 1'
#
loop_
_entity.id
_entity.type
_entity.pdbx_description
1 polymer ?
#
loop_
_entity_poly.entity_id
_entity_poly.type
_entity_poly.pdbx_seq_one_letter_code
_entity_poly.pdbx_strand_id
1 'polypeptide(L)'
;MPRHRGLLEVAHTCQNDDPWDDSSLYSFCCDGVQIGFVTPAVWEVLREQGPAQNWPLVLHTAQHAVTFTDACCSVEQRTHAMNAIAEWMRDQRLFPDPLDGGITAGEGPLVTVVRECEEEAGLSPSLVRSHIQAAGVLTYFYKTESGWRQPEMQYVYDLPLPADVTLAPSDGEAESFELLDRATIMERMLQGTFKPNCTLVLMDFFIRHGWLTADNESDYTALASLLHTPLRIPVP
;
A
#
# COMPACT_ATOMS: atom_id res chain seq x y z
N MET A 1 18.35 29.94 -0.99
CA MET A 1 18.67 28.73 -1.77
C MET A 1 17.56 27.72 -1.50
N PRO A 2 17.07 26.97 -2.50
CA PRO A 2 16.12 25.89 -2.23
C PRO A 2 16.80 24.90 -1.29
N ARG A 3 16.14 24.45 -0.22
CA ARG A 3 16.64 23.30 0.55
C ARG A 3 16.66 22.12 -0.41
N HIS A 4 17.81 21.47 -0.57
CA HIS A 4 17.84 20.16 -1.18
C HIS A 4 17.05 19.22 -0.25
N ARG A 5 15.99 18.61 -0.78
CA ARG A 5 15.19 17.62 -0.08
C ARG A 5 16.07 16.40 0.17
N GLY A 6 16.16 15.92 1.41
CA GLY A 6 16.88 14.68 1.75
C GLY A 6 16.05 13.44 1.45
N LEU A 7 16.67 12.27 1.31
CA LEU A 7 15.96 11.01 1.04
C LEU A 7 14.94 10.69 2.14
N LEU A 8 15.25 10.98 3.41
CA LEU A 8 14.30 10.79 4.51
C LEU A 8 13.05 11.68 4.36
N GLU A 9 13.23 12.93 3.93
CA GLU A 9 12.09 13.82 3.66
C GLU A 9 11.24 13.29 2.48
N VAL A 10 11.87 12.76 1.43
CA VAL A 10 11.15 12.09 0.34
C VAL A 10 10.39 10.87 0.85
N ALA A 11 11.01 10.01 1.65
CA ALA A 11 10.37 8.83 2.21
C ALA A 11 9.12 9.20 3.03
N HIS A 12 9.20 10.30 3.80
CA HIS A 12 8.08 10.85 4.56
C HIS A 12 6.97 11.49 3.72
N THR A 13 7.12 11.61 2.41
CA THR A 13 5.96 11.94 1.54
C THR A 13 5.03 10.74 1.36
N CYS A 14 5.52 9.51 1.56
CA CYS A 14 4.75 8.28 1.47
C CYS A 14 4.50 7.67 2.84
N GLN A 15 5.53 7.43 3.64
CA GLN A 15 5.33 7.01 5.02
C GLN A 15 5.19 8.23 5.94
N ASN A 16 3.96 8.63 6.21
CA ASN A 16 3.66 9.91 6.84
C ASN A 16 2.64 9.82 8.00
N ASP A 17 2.34 8.61 8.47
CA ASP A 17 1.36 8.39 9.53
C ASP A 17 1.81 7.25 10.47
N ASP A 18 1.33 7.29 11.71
CA ASP A 18 1.25 6.14 12.60
C ASP A 18 -0.15 6.18 13.25
N PRO A 19 -1.13 5.40 12.77
CA PRO A 19 -2.50 5.48 13.26
C PRO A 19 -2.65 5.02 14.71
N TRP A 20 -1.66 4.32 15.27
CA TRP A 20 -1.69 3.87 16.66
C TRP A 20 -1.52 5.02 17.66
N ASP A 21 -0.95 6.14 17.21
CA ASP A 21 -0.78 7.34 18.03
C ASP A 21 -2.00 8.30 17.93
N ASP A 22 -2.97 8.00 17.07
CA ASP A 22 -4.18 8.81 16.89
C ASP A 22 -5.37 8.26 17.69
N SER A 23 -5.57 8.82 18.90
CA SER A 23 -6.68 8.45 19.77
C SER A 23 -8.07 8.83 19.25
N SER A 24 -8.17 9.58 18.15
CA SER A 24 -9.45 9.90 17.52
C SER A 24 -9.98 8.77 16.64
N LEU A 25 -9.16 7.78 16.32
CA LEU A 25 -9.55 6.63 15.53
C LEU A 25 -10.30 5.59 16.36
N TYR A 26 -11.30 4.96 15.76
CA TYR A 26 -12.02 3.83 16.32
C TYR A 26 -11.36 2.54 15.85
N SER A 27 -11.15 1.57 16.73
CA SER A 27 -10.59 0.27 16.34
C SER A 27 -11.62 -0.55 15.56
N PHE A 28 -11.26 -1.10 14.41
CA PHE A 28 -12.10 -2.10 13.74
C PHE A 28 -11.62 -3.50 14.13
N CYS A 29 -12.49 -4.27 14.79
CA CYS A 29 -12.13 -5.54 15.38
C CYS A 29 -12.93 -6.71 14.78
N CYS A 30 -12.23 -7.81 14.54
CA CYS A 30 -12.77 -9.07 14.09
C CYS A 30 -12.34 -10.17 15.06
N ASP A 31 -13.30 -10.88 15.65
CA ASP A 31 -13.07 -11.96 16.63
C ASP A 31 -12.12 -11.56 17.78
N GLY A 32 -12.25 -10.33 18.27
CA GLY A 32 -11.43 -9.78 19.36
C GLY A 32 -10.05 -9.26 18.95
N VAL A 33 -9.70 -9.33 17.66
CA VAL A 33 -8.44 -8.83 17.11
C VAL A 33 -8.69 -7.55 16.32
N GLN A 34 -7.91 -6.49 16.57
CA GLN A 34 -7.97 -5.28 15.77
C GLN A 34 -7.36 -5.54 14.39
N ILE A 35 -8.15 -5.33 13.34
CA ILE A 35 -7.77 -5.54 11.94
C ILE A 35 -7.65 -4.22 11.15
N GLY A 36 -7.98 -3.10 11.78
CA GLY A 36 -7.87 -1.79 11.14
C GLY A 36 -8.43 -0.67 12.01
N PHE A 37 -8.71 0.46 11.34
CA PHE A 37 -9.18 1.69 11.97
C PHE A 37 -10.37 2.25 11.21
N VAL A 38 -11.28 2.90 11.93
CA VAL A 38 -12.40 3.66 11.38
C VAL A 38 -12.19 5.12 11.78
N THR A 39 -12.23 6.03 10.81
CA THR A 39 -12.11 7.47 11.09
C THR A 39 -13.41 8.01 11.69
N PRO A 40 -13.38 9.15 12.42
CA PRO A 40 -14.59 9.77 12.94
C PRO A 40 -15.66 10.04 11.87
N ALA A 41 -15.26 10.45 10.67
CA ALA A 41 -16.20 10.68 9.57
C ALA A 41 -16.93 9.39 9.15
N VAL A 42 -16.20 8.27 9.04
CA VAL A 42 -16.80 6.98 8.68
C VAL A 42 -17.67 6.46 9.82
N TRP A 43 -17.25 6.63 11.08
CA TRP A 43 -18.04 6.28 12.25
C TRP A 43 -19.43 6.95 12.23
N GLU A 44 -19.50 8.25 11.92
CA GLU A 44 -20.78 8.95 11.84
C GLU A 44 -21.69 8.39 10.74
N VAL A 45 -21.12 8.05 9.56
CA VAL A 45 -21.88 7.40 8.49
C VAL A 45 -22.41 6.03 8.94
N LEU A 46 -21.58 5.21 9.58
CA LEU A 46 -21.99 3.91 10.12
C LEU A 46 -23.11 4.06 11.15
N ARG A 47 -23.02 5.05 12.04
CA ARG A 47 -24.01 5.33 13.09
C ARG A 47 -25.35 5.77 12.50
N GLU A 48 -25.33 6.65 11.51
CA GLU A 48 -26.55 7.25 10.94
C GLU A 48 -27.24 6.36 9.91
N GLN A 49 -26.46 5.69 9.06
CA GLN A 49 -26.97 4.95 7.91
C GLN A 49 -27.05 3.45 8.17
N GLY A 50 -26.21 2.91 9.06
CA GLY A 50 -26.12 1.48 9.36
C GLY A 50 -27.45 0.82 9.70
N PRO A 51 -28.31 1.40 10.57
CA PRO A 51 -29.61 0.82 10.89
C PRO A 51 -30.55 0.74 9.68
N ALA A 52 -30.57 1.78 8.83
CA ALA A 52 -31.44 1.82 7.65
C ALA A 52 -30.96 0.87 6.54
N GLN A 53 -29.65 0.70 6.41
CA GLN A 53 -29.02 -0.22 5.44
C GLN A 53 -28.90 -1.66 5.97
N ASN A 54 -29.25 -1.90 7.24
CA ASN A 54 -29.11 -3.18 7.93
C ASN A 54 -27.67 -3.76 7.84
N TRP A 55 -26.65 -2.90 8.00
CA TRP A 55 -25.26 -3.31 7.96
C TRP A 55 -24.91 -4.21 9.16
N PRO A 56 -24.19 -5.33 8.96
CA PRO A 56 -23.92 -6.31 10.00
C PRO A 56 -22.75 -5.87 10.91
N LEU A 57 -22.74 -4.62 11.35
CA LEU A 57 -21.73 -4.01 12.22
C LEU A 57 -22.34 -3.57 13.55
N VAL A 58 -21.56 -3.64 14.63
CA VAL A 58 -21.90 -3.17 15.97
C VAL A 58 -20.93 -2.06 16.36
N LEU A 59 -21.46 -0.91 16.77
CA LEU A 59 -20.70 0.26 17.20
C LEU A 59 -20.65 0.29 18.73
N HIS A 60 -19.46 0.16 19.29
CA HIS A 60 -19.21 0.13 20.73
C HIS A 60 -18.65 1.48 21.20
N THR A 61 -19.53 2.43 21.52
CA THR A 61 -19.14 3.82 21.85
C THR A 61 -18.19 3.90 23.05
N ALA A 62 -18.41 3.11 24.11
CA ALA A 62 -17.58 3.16 25.31
C ALA A 62 -16.17 2.58 25.10
N GLN A 63 -16.05 1.60 24.20
CA GLN A 63 -14.80 0.92 23.85
C GLN A 63 -14.08 1.58 22.67
N HIS A 64 -14.70 2.58 22.04
CA HIS A 64 -14.19 3.23 20.84
C HIS A 64 -13.89 2.23 19.70
N ALA A 65 -14.82 1.29 19.48
CA ALA A 65 -14.61 0.14 18.61
C ALA A 65 -15.81 -0.17 17.70
N VAL A 66 -15.53 -0.77 16.55
CA VAL A 66 -16.51 -1.37 15.64
C VAL A 66 -16.23 -2.87 15.55
N THR A 67 -17.27 -3.70 15.59
CA THR A 67 -17.16 -5.16 15.34
C THR A 67 -18.18 -5.62 14.33
N PHE A 68 -18.02 -6.83 13.81
CA PHE A 68 -19.11 -7.53 13.13
C PHE A 68 -20.19 -7.98 14.11
N THR A 69 -21.42 -8.15 13.61
CA THR A 69 -22.49 -8.87 14.30
C THR A 69 -22.27 -10.39 14.23
N ASP A 70 -22.96 -11.15 15.08
CA ASP A 70 -22.91 -12.63 15.08
C ASP A 70 -23.39 -13.26 13.75
N ALA A 71 -24.11 -12.49 12.92
CA ALA A 71 -24.55 -12.92 11.59
C ALA A 71 -23.40 -13.01 10.56
N CYS A 72 -22.23 -12.44 10.87
CA CYS A 72 -21.10 -12.32 9.97
C CYS A 72 -19.88 -13.11 10.52
N CYS A 73 -20.01 -14.44 10.51
CA CYS A 73 -19.09 -15.37 11.18
C CYS A 73 -18.13 -16.10 10.24
N SER A 74 -18.24 -15.90 8.92
CA SER A 74 -17.30 -16.42 7.93
C SER A 74 -16.55 -15.31 7.19
N VAL A 75 -15.39 -15.65 6.62
CA VAL A 75 -14.62 -14.73 5.76
C VAL A 75 -15.47 -14.22 4.60
N GLU A 76 -16.19 -15.11 3.93
CA GLU A 76 -17.04 -14.75 2.78
C GLU A 76 -18.14 -13.75 3.16
N GLN A 77 -18.82 -13.96 4.29
CA GLN A 77 -19.84 -13.04 4.78
C GLN A 77 -19.25 -11.66 5.12
N ARG A 78 -18.06 -11.63 5.73
CA ARG A 78 -17.36 -10.39 6.09
C ARG A 78 -16.92 -9.64 4.84
N THR A 79 -16.33 -10.32 3.87
CA THR A 79 -15.95 -9.75 2.57
C THR A 79 -17.17 -9.17 1.86
N HIS A 80 -18.28 -9.93 1.78
CA HIS A 80 -19.50 -9.45 1.14
C HIS A 80 -20.07 -8.21 1.84
N ALA A 81 -20.14 -8.22 3.17
CA ALA A 81 -20.62 -7.08 3.95
C ALA A 81 -19.75 -5.83 3.75
N MET A 82 -18.42 -5.96 3.84
CA MET A 82 -17.51 -4.83 3.67
C MET A 82 -17.55 -4.28 2.25
N ASN A 83 -17.63 -5.14 1.22
CA ASN A 83 -17.78 -4.71 -0.16
C ASN A 83 -19.08 -3.93 -0.37
N ALA A 84 -20.21 -4.43 0.14
CA ALA A 84 -21.49 -3.74 0.01
C ALA A 84 -21.49 -2.36 0.70
N ILE A 85 -20.86 -2.24 1.87
CA ILE A 85 -20.71 -0.96 2.58
C ILE A 85 -19.83 0.00 1.76
N ALA A 86 -18.67 -0.47 1.27
CA ALA A 86 -17.74 0.33 0.48
C ALA A 86 -18.34 0.77 -0.87
N GLU A 87 -19.09 -0.10 -1.54
CA GLU A 87 -19.84 0.22 -2.77
C GLU A 87 -20.89 1.30 -2.50
N TRP A 88 -21.71 1.11 -1.46
CA TRP A 88 -22.72 2.11 -1.10
C TRP A 88 -22.08 3.48 -0.80
N MET A 89 -21.00 3.49 -0.02
CA MET A 89 -20.30 4.73 0.33
C MET A 89 -19.68 5.41 -0.91
N ARG A 90 -19.20 4.64 -1.89
CA ARG A 90 -18.72 5.16 -3.19
C ARG A 90 -19.85 5.75 -4.02
N ASP A 91 -20.99 5.07 -4.10
CA ASP A 91 -22.19 5.59 -4.79
C ASP A 91 -22.66 6.92 -4.19
N GLN A 92 -22.51 7.09 -2.88
CA GLN A 92 -22.77 8.35 -2.18
C GLN A 92 -21.64 9.38 -2.27
N ARG A 93 -20.52 9.04 -2.93
CA ARG A 93 -19.30 9.88 -3.02
C ARG A 93 -18.72 10.28 -1.67
N LEU A 94 -18.85 9.39 -0.68
CA LEU A 94 -18.31 9.57 0.67
C LEU A 94 -16.88 9.01 0.80
N PHE A 95 -16.50 8.09 -0.09
CA PHE A 95 -15.17 7.49 -0.15
C PHE A 95 -14.49 7.82 -1.48
N PRO A 96 -13.15 7.95 -1.49
CA PRO A 96 -12.39 8.03 -2.73
C PRO A 96 -12.49 6.71 -3.49
N ASP A 97 -12.23 6.77 -4.80
CA ASP A 97 -12.02 5.56 -5.58
C ASP A 97 -10.82 4.79 -5.02
N PRO A 98 -10.86 3.44 -5.01
CA PRO A 98 -9.73 2.63 -4.58
C PRO A 98 -8.52 2.91 -5.48
N LEU A 99 -7.32 2.70 -4.93
CA LEU A 99 -6.11 2.69 -5.75
C LEU A 99 -6.08 1.38 -6.56
N ASP A 100 -5.80 1.50 -7.86
CA ASP A 100 -5.57 0.36 -8.76
C ASP A 100 -4.18 -0.27 -8.49
N GLY A 101 -4.02 -1.56 -8.83
CA GLY A 101 -2.73 -2.27 -8.77
C GLY A 101 -2.43 -3.03 -7.47
N GLY A 102 -3.28 -4.00 -7.08
CA GLY A 102 -3.15 -4.77 -5.85
C GLY A 102 -3.23 -6.30 -6.04
N ILE A 103 -2.84 -7.06 -5.01
CA ILE A 103 -2.98 -8.52 -5.00
C ILE A 103 -4.45 -8.86 -4.76
N THR A 104 -5.07 -9.58 -5.70
CA THR A 104 -6.46 -10.04 -5.56
C THR A 104 -6.57 -11.02 -4.40
N ALA A 105 -7.65 -10.91 -3.61
CA ALA A 105 -7.87 -11.80 -2.47
C ALA A 105 -7.84 -13.29 -2.89
N GLY A 106 -6.95 -14.07 -2.26
CA GLY A 106 -6.74 -15.48 -2.59
C GLY A 106 -5.69 -15.75 -3.68
N GLU A 107 -5.19 -14.71 -4.35
CA GLU A 107 -4.04 -14.80 -5.27
C GLU A 107 -2.71 -14.71 -4.49
N GLY A 108 -1.70 -15.48 -4.92
CA GLY A 108 -0.37 -15.42 -4.33
C GLY A 108 0.50 -14.33 -4.97
N PRO A 109 1.41 -13.66 -4.21
CA PRO A 109 2.19 -12.53 -4.73
C PRO A 109 2.98 -12.83 -6.02
N LEU A 110 3.56 -14.03 -6.15
CA LEU A 110 4.29 -14.43 -7.36
C LEU A 110 3.37 -14.61 -8.58
N VAL A 111 2.12 -15.04 -8.36
CA VAL A 111 1.14 -15.19 -9.44
C VAL A 111 0.75 -13.81 -9.94
N THR A 112 0.43 -12.90 -9.02
CA THR A 112 0.10 -11.50 -9.32
C THR A 112 1.21 -10.83 -10.12
N VAL A 113 2.44 -10.78 -9.61
CA VAL A 113 3.53 -10.05 -10.30
C VAL A 113 3.85 -10.62 -11.69
N VAL A 114 3.67 -11.93 -11.91
CA VAL A 114 3.85 -12.53 -13.24
C VAL A 114 2.75 -12.10 -14.20
N ARG A 115 1.49 -12.01 -13.72
CA ARG A 115 0.35 -11.51 -14.51
C ARG A 115 0.52 -10.02 -14.82
N GLU A 116 0.78 -9.18 -13.81
CA GLU A 116 0.97 -7.73 -14.03
C GLU A 116 2.14 -7.42 -14.97
N CYS A 117 3.23 -8.19 -14.92
CA CYS A 117 4.35 -8.03 -15.86
C CYS A 117 3.94 -8.33 -17.32
N GLU A 118 2.99 -9.24 -17.54
CA GLU A 118 2.43 -9.54 -18.87
C GLU A 118 1.47 -8.43 -19.30
N GLU A 119 0.55 -8.02 -18.43
CA GLU A 119 -0.52 -7.05 -18.69
C GLU A 119 0.03 -5.62 -18.90
N GLU A 120 0.91 -5.15 -18.01
CA GLU A 120 1.40 -3.76 -18.04
C GLU A 120 2.64 -3.58 -18.93
N ALA A 121 3.52 -4.61 -18.99
CA ALA A 121 4.85 -4.49 -19.61
C ALA A 121 5.08 -5.42 -20.81
N GLY A 122 4.09 -6.25 -21.17
CA GLY A 122 4.17 -7.17 -22.31
C GLY A 122 5.21 -8.27 -22.14
N LEU A 123 5.65 -8.57 -20.91
CA LEU A 123 6.64 -9.60 -20.64
C LEU A 123 6.01 -10.98 -20.63
N SER A 124 6.59 -11.93 -21.35
CA SER A 124 6.05 -13.30 -21.35
C SER A 124 6.18 -13.94 -19.95
N PRO A 125 5.16 -14.66 -19.46
CA PRO A 125 5.21 -15.30 -18.15
C PRO A 125 6.40 -16.26 -17.97
N SER A 126 6.88 -16.90 -19.04
CA SER A 126 8.06 -17.78 -19.01
C SER A 126 9.37 -17.03 -18.81
N LEU A 127 9.52 -15.84 -19.41
CA LEU A 127 10.66 -14.97 -19.19
C LEU A 127 10.68 -14.46 -17.75
N VAL A 128 9.53 -13.98 -17.25
CA VAL A 128 9.44 -13.48 -15.87
C VAL A 128 9.78 -14.58 -14.87
N ARG A 129 9.14 -15.75 -14.98
CA ARG A 129 9.36 -16.88 -14.06
C ARG A 129 10.79 -17.42 -14.04
N SER A 130 11.54 -17.27 -15.13
CA SER A 130 12.92 -17.75 -15.20
C SER A 130 13.94 -16.80 -14.57
N HIS A 131 13.57 -15.53 -14.34
CA HIS A 131 14.49 -14.50 -13.87
C HIS A 131 14.08 -13.85 -12.54
N ILE A 132 12.78 -13.83 -12.22
CA ILE A 132 12.25 -13.13 -11.05
C ILE A 132 12.71 -13.75 -9.74
N GLN A 133 13.07 -12.92 -8.77
CA GLN A 133 13.48 -13.34 -7.42
C GLN A 133 12.78 -12.49 -6.36
N ALA A 134 12.26 -13.14 -5.32
CA ALA A 134 11.72 -12.42 -4.17
C ALA A 134 12.87 -11.69 -3.45
N ALA A 135 12.66 -10.41 -3.14
CA ALA A 135 13.69 -9.52 -2.62
C ALA A 135 13.39 -8.96 -1.23
N GLY A 136 12.14 -9.07 -0.76
CA GLY A 136 11.74 -8.66 0.58
C GLY A 136 10.30 -8.20 0.64
N VAL A 137 9.99 -7.46 1.71
CA VAL A 137 8.69 -6.84 1.93
C VAL A 137 8.88 -5.45 2.54
N LEU A 138 8.13 -4.47 2.04
CA LEU A 138 8.04 -3.15 2.64
C LEU A 138 6.72 -3.03 3.38
N THR A 139 6.74 -2.34 4.52
CA THR A 139 5.53 -2.04 5.29
C THR A 139 5.57 -0.61 5.78
N TYR A 140 4.48 0.12 5.54
CA TYR A 140 4.38 1.53 5.90
C TYR A 140 2.91 1.95 6.08
N PHE A 141 2.71 3.15 6.62
CA PHE A 141 1.40 3.80 6.67
C PHE A 141 1.43 5.09 5.85
N TYR A 142 0.46 5.20 4.95
CA TYR A 142 0.23 6.41 4.19
C TYR A 142 -1.10 7.05 4.58
N LYS A 143 -1.07 8.35 4.78
CA LYS A 143 -2.23 9.20 4.99
C LYS A 143 -2.30 10.25 3.90
N THR A 144 -3.43 10.30 3.20
CA THR A 144 -3.71 11.33 2.19
C THR A 144 -3.93 12.68 2.85
N GLU A 145 -3.85 13.77 2.08
CA GLU A 145 -4.17 15.12 2.59
C GLU A 145 -5.62 15.22 3.09
N SER A 146 -6.54 14.42 2.54
CA SER A 146 -7.93 14.30 2.96
C SER A 146 -8.13 13.45 4.21
N GLY A 147 -7.06 12.88 4.78
CA GLY A 147 -7.08 12.12 6.04
C GLY A 147 -7.42 10.63 5.89
N TRP A 148 -7.51 10.11 4.66
CA TRP A 148 -7.65 8.67 4.42
C TRP A 148 -6.33 7.98 4.72
N ARG A 149 -6.42 6.82 5.36
CA ARG A 149 -5.26 6.08 5.87
C ARG A 149 -5.21 4.70 5.25
N GLN A 150 -4.01 4.30 4.85
CA GLN A 150 -3.73 3.03 4.23
C GLN A 150 -2.52 2.39 4.90
N PRO A 151 -2.71 1.31 5.68
CA PRO A 151 -1.62 0.38 5.94
C PRO A 151 -1.24 -0.27 4.61
N GLU A 152 0.03 -0.19 4.24
CA GLU A 152 0.55 -0.82 3.02
C GLU A 152 1.53 -1.95 3.38
N MET A 153 1.43 -3.05 2.63
CA MET A 153 2.44 -4.09 2.53
C MET A 153 2.75 -4.35 1.06
N GLN A 154 4.03 -4.24 0.67
CA GLN A 154 4.47 -4.46 -0.71
C GLN A 154 5.47 -5.61 -0.77
N TYR A 155 5.11 -6.69 -1.49
CA TYR A 155 6.04 -7.78 -1.79
C TYR A 155 6.98 -7.34 -2.92
N VAL A 156 8.28 -7.28 -2.63
CA VAL A 156 9.27 -6.78 -3.59
C VAL A 156 9.91 -7.94 -4.32
N TYR A 157 10.02 -7.80 -5.65
CA TYR A 157 10.71 -8.73 -6.52
C TYR A 157 11.75 -8.00 -7.35
N ASP A 158 12.93 -8.61 -7.49
CA ASP A 158 13.93 -8.18 -8.46
C ASP A 158 13.77 -9.03 -9.73
N LEU A 159 13.71 -8.38 -10.90
CA LEU A 159 13.62 -9.03 -12.21
C LEU A 159 14.77 -8.56 -13.11
N PRO A 160 15.93 -9.23 -13.07
CA PRO A 160 17.03 -8.97 -14.00
C PRO A 160 16.62 -9.39 -15.41
N LEU A 161 16.58 -8.43 -16.35
CA LEU A 161 16.21 -8.70 -17.74
C LEU A 161 17.45 -8.81 -18.65
N PRO A 162 17.44 -9.73 -19.63
CA PRO A 162 18.41 -9.72 -20.72
C PRO A 162 18.38 -8.41 -21.51
N ALA A 163 19.54 -7.99 -22.05
CA ALA A 163 19.70 -6.70 -22.72
C ALA A 163 18.91 -6.55 -24.03
N ASP A 164 18.45 -7.65 -24.61
CA ASP A 164 17.64 -7.70 -25.84
C ASP A 164 16.12 -7.70 -25.58
N VAL A 165 15.69 -7.73 -24.32
CA VAL A 165 14.27 -7.62 -23.95
C VAL A 165 13.79 -6.19 -24.13
N THR A 166 12.66 -6.03 -24.82
CA THR A 166 11.98 -4.74 -24.98
C THR A 166 10.65 -4.77 -24.23
N LEU A 167 10.42 -3.78 -23.37
CA LEU A 167 9.15 -3.58 -22.68
C LEU A 167 8.18 -2.82 -23.58
N ALA A 168 6.90 -3.15 -23.51
CA ALA A 168 5.86 -2.45 -24.27
C ALA A 168 4.58 -2.35 -23.43
N PRO A 169 3.94 -1.17 -23.36
CA PRO A 169 2.62 -1.07 -22.76
C PRO A 169 1.63 -1.96 -23.48
N SER A 170 0.80 -2.70 -22.74
CA SER A 170 -0.10 -3.71 -23.32
C SER A 170 -1.57 -3.49 -22.97
N ASP A 171 -1.91 -3.16 -21.73
CA ASP A 171 -3.28 -2.92 -21.27
C ASP A 171 -3.72 -1.43 -21.24
N GLY A 172 -2.77 -0.51 -21.35
CA GLY A 172 -3.00 0.93 -21.32
C GLY A 172 -2.78 1.59 -19.96
N GLU A 173 -2.34 0.84 -18.94
CA GLU A 173 -1.98 1.41 -17.62
C GLU A 173 -0.62 2.12 -17.66
N ALA A 174 0.30 1.64 -18.49
CA ALA A 174 1.57 2.30 -18.79
C ALA A 174 1.50 3.14 -20.09
N GLU A 175 2.10 4.32 -20.10
CA GLU A 175 2.23 5.13 -21.32
C GLU A 175 3.49 4.76 -22.12
N SER A 176 4.61 4.51 -21.42
CA SER A 176 5.89 4.16 -22.03
C SER A 176 6.87 3.57 -21.00
N PHE A 177 7.96 2.98 -21.50
CA PHE A 177 9.08 2.51 -20.67
C PHE A 177 10.36 3.26 -21.05
N GLU A 178 11.13 3.66 -20.03
CA GLU A 178 12.42 4.33 -20.17
C GLU A 178 13.48 3.58 -19.35
N LEU A 179 14.61 3.25 -19.97
CA LEU A 179 15.76 2.69 -19.25
C LEU A 179 16.57 3.82 -18.61
N LEU A 180 16.62 3.83 -17.28
CA LEU A 180 17.31 4.86 -16.50
C LEU A 180 18.59 4.33 -15.85
N ASP A 181 19.61 5.18 -15.80
CA ASP A 181 20.78 4.92 -14.98
C ASP A 181 20.54 5.27 -13.50
N ARG A 182 21.42 4.75 -12.64
CA ARG A 182 21.34 4.94 -11.18
C ARG A 182 21.36 6.41 -10.77
N ALA A 183 22.17 7.25 -11.44
CA ALA A 183 22.32 8.65 -11.06
C ALA A 183 21.02 9.42 -11.35
N THR A 184 20.41 9.16 -12.50
CA THR A 184 19.13 9.72 -12.92
C THR A 184 17.99 9.27 -12.01
N ILE A 185 17.96 7.99 -11.60
CA ILE A 185 16.97 7.50 -10.63
C ILE A 185 17.09 8.25 -9.31
N MET A 186 18.32 8.39 -8.76
CA MET A 186 18.56 9.13 -7.52
C MET A 186 18.11 10.59 -7.62
N GLU A 187 18.46 11.28 -8.72
CA GLU A 187 18.03 12.65 -8.96
C GLU A 187 16.50 12.78 -9.01
N ARG A 188 15.83 11.90 -9.76
CA ARG A 188 14.35 11.89 -9.89
C ARG A 188 13.65 11.56 -8.56
N MET A 189 14.22 10.66 -7.74
CA MET A 189 13.73 10.41 -6.37
C MET A 189 13.80 11.68 -5.52
N LEU A 190 14.94 12.38 -5.51
CA LEU A 190 15.13 13.61 -4.74
C LEU A 190 14.22 14.77 -5.22
N GLN A 191 13.93 14.80 -6.52
CA GLN A 191 12.99 15.75 -7.12
C GLN A 191 11.51 15.37 -6.88
N GLY A 192 11.22 14.15 -6.40
CA GLY A 192 9.86 13.67 -6.14
C GLY A 192 9.04 13.44 -7.41
N THR A 193 9.68 13.07 -8.53
CA THR A 193 8.99 12.86 -9.81
C THR A 193 8.46 11.43 -9.98
N PHE A 194 8.89 10.48 -9.14
CA PHE A 194 8.29 9.16 -9.05
C PHE A 194 7.04 9.18 -8.18
N LYS A 195 6.15 8.20 -8.37
CA LYS A 195 5.08 7.95 -7.39
C LYS A 195 5.71 7.73 -6.00
N PRO A 196 5.12 8.27 -4.92
CA PRO A 196 5.73 8.21 -3.59
C PRO A 196 6.05 6.78 -3.12
N ASN A 197 5.16 5.82 -3.37
CA ASN A 197 5.36 4.42 -3.00
C ASN A 197 6.46 3.74 -3.83
N CYS A 198 6.55 3.99 -5.14
CA CYS A 198 7.65 3.51 -5.98
C CYS A 198 9.00 4.00 -5.48
N THR A 199 9.06 5.20 -4.90
CA THR A 199 10.29 5.74 -4.34
C THR A 199 10.78 4.92 -3.14
N LEU A 200 9.87 4.39 -2.31
CA LEU A 200 10.24 3.49 -1.21
C LEU A 200 10.83 2.17 -1.73
N VAL A 201 10.26 1.59 -2.80
CA VAL A 201 10.80 0.39 -3.47
C VAL A 201 12.19 0.65 -4.05
N LEU A 202 12.41 1.81 -4.66
CA LEU A 202 13.72 2.20 -5.20
C LEU A 202 14.75 2.44 -4.08
N MET A 203 14.35 3.02 -2.95
CA MET A 203 15.23 3.17 -1.79
C MET A 203 15.63 1.81 -1.23
N ASP A 204 14.68 0.89 -1.04
CA ASP A 204 14.95 -0.50 -0.64
C ASP A 204 15.93 -1.18 -1.61
N PHE A 205 15.71 -1.05 -2.91
CA PHE A 205 16.61 -1.56 -3.94
C PHE A 205 18.03 -1.00 -3.79
N PHE A 206 18.18 0.31 -3.62
CA PHE A 206 19.50 0.94 -3.43
C PHE A 206 20.19 0.46 -2.14
N ILE A 207 19.43 0.21 -1.07
CA ILE A 207 19.96 -0.34 0.18
C ILE A 207 20.44 -1.78 -0.02
N ARG A 208 19.59 -2.66 -0.56
CA ARG A 208 19.91 -4.10 -0.78
C ARG A 208 21.09 -4.30 -1.73
N HIS A 209 21.25 -3.41 -2.72
CA HIS A 209 22.35 -3.44 -3.68
C HIS A 209 23.60 -2.66 -3.21
N GLY A 210 23.61 -2.12 -1.98
CA GLY A 210 24.78 -1.48 -1.37
C GLY A 210 25.15 -0.12 -1.96
N TRP A 211 24.21 0.55 -2.63
CA TRP A 211 24.41 1.90 -3.18
C TRP A 211 24.01 3.00 -2.21
N LEU A 212 23.05 2.72 -1.33
CA LEU A 212 22.73 3.54 -0.17
C LEU A 212 23.21 2.82 1.08
N THR A 213 24.12 3.44 1.83
CA THR A 213 24.77 2.85 3.00
C THR A 213 24.90 3.87 4.13
N ALA A 214 25.20 3.39 5.34
CA ALA A 214 25.48 4.28 6.48
C ALA A 214 26.70 5.19 6.26
N ASP A 215 27.59 4.88 5.31
CA ASP A 215 28.77 5.69 5.00
C ASP A 215 28.45 6.87 4.07
N ASN A 216 27.34 6.82 3.33
CA ASN A 216 26.99 7.82 2.32
C ASN A 216 25.64 8.51 2.53
N GLU A 217 24.83 8.05 3.49
CA GLU A 217 23.55 8.65 3.87
C GLU A 217 23.46 8.78 5.39
N SER A 218 23.39 10.02 5.88
CA SER A 218 23.33 10.33 7.31
C SER A 218 22.08 9.78 7.99
N ASP A 219 20.97 9.69 7.26
CA ASP A 219 19.69 9.21 7.77
C ASP A 219 19.47 7.72 7.49
N TYR A 220 20.51 6.97 7.09
CA TYR A 220 20.40 5.58 6.63
C TYR A 220 19.62 4.67 7.59
N THR A 221 19.90 4.75 8.89
CA THR A 221 19.22 3.90 9.89
C THR A 221 17.74 4.24 10.00
N ALA A 222 17.39 5.54 9.93
CA ALA A 222 16.01 5.99 9.96
C ALA A 222 15.27 5.53 8.70
N LEU A 223 15.90 5.68 7.53
CA LEU A 223 15.37 5.19 6.25
C LEU A 223 15.12 3.68 6.25
N ALA A 224 16.13 2.89 6.62
CA ALA A 224 16.02 1.44 6.67
C ALA A 224 14.93 0.98 7.65
N SER A 225 14.78 1.65 8.79
CA SER A 225 13.74 1.33 9.76
C SER A 225 12.35 1.72 9.26
N LEU A 226 12.25 2.89 8.60
CA LEU A 226 11.00 3.43 8.04
C LEU A 226 10.40 2.44 7.04
N LEU A 227 11.21 1.89 6.12
CA LEU A 227 10.77 0.94 5.10
C LEU A 227 10.14 -0.37 5.66
N HIS A 228 10.33 -0.68 6.94
CA HIS A 228 9.85 -1.91 7.59
C HIS A 228 9.01 -1.59 8.84
N THR A 229 8.15 -0.59 8.75
CA THR A 229 7.34 -0.14 9.88
C THR A 229 6.29 -1.17 10.25
N PRO A 230 6.25 -1.66 11.51
CA PRO A 230 5.28 -2.67 11.90
C PRO A 230 3.85 -2.13 11.82
N LEU A 231 3.00 -2.80 11.03
CA LEU A 231 1.59 -2.41 10.90
C LEU A 231 0.76 -2.69 12.16
N ARG A 232 1.22 -3.63 13.01
CA ARG A 232 0.59 -4.06 14.28
C ARG A 232 -0.88 -4.53 14.12
N ILE A 233 -1.32 -4.80 12.90
CA ILE A 233 -2.54 -5.54 12.55
C ILE A 233 -2.15 -6.89 11.93
N PRO A 234 -3.04 -7.89 11.92
CA PRO A 234 -2.81 -9.11 11.17
C PRO A 234 -2.54 -8.81 9.69
N VAL A 235 -1.50 -9.43 9.16
CA VAL A 235 -1.11 -9.39 7.74
C VAL A 235 -1.20 -10.82 7.16
N PRO A 236 -1.36 -10.98 5.83
CA PRO A 236 -1.50 -12.30 5.19
C PRO A 236 -0.39 -13.31 5.51
#